data_AF-U4QX53-F1
#
_entry.id   AF-U4QX53-F1
#
_cell.length_a   1.000
_cell.length_b   1.000
_cell.length_c   1.000
_cell.angle_alpha   90.00
_cell.angle_beta   90.00
_cell.angle_gamma   90.00
#
_symmetry.space_group_name_H-M   'P 1'
#
loop_
_entity.id
_entity.type
_entity.pdbx_description
1 polymer ?
#
loop_
_entity_poly.entity_id
_entity_poly.type
_entity_poly.pdbx_seq_one_letter_code
_entity_poly.pdbx_strand_id
1 'polypeptide(L)'
;MAFNFALNHGDLSNPNGALPSGYTQSQIRSYFDVKNIANNVIADLQKLYRTARFITSATSTISSSERRIAVRTGMHDFDGDGSILQEYGEADYHFMLQHSNGDWSEKHGSNPSINDGQINPSTFSWNAAGYSNYYNSATVYIAVSN
;
A
#
# COMPACT_ATOMS: atom_id res chain seq x y z
N MET A 1 11.11 23.70 -2.44
CA MET A 1 10.01 23.35 -1.53
C MET A 1 10.40 22.03 -0.89
N ALA A 2 10.79 22.04 0.40
CA ALA A 2 11.16 20.83 1.12
C ALA A 2 9.88 20.25 1.76
N PHE A 3 9.43 19.08 1.31
CA PHE A 3 8.39 18.33 2.01
C PHE A 3 9.07 17.53 3.13
N ASN A 4 9.04 18.06 4.35
CA ASN A 4 9.69 17.47 5.54
C ASN A 4 8.80 16.46 6.31
N PHE A 5 7.79 15.90 5.66
CA PHE A 5 6.92 14.87 6.24
C PHE A 5 6.78 13.70 5.27
N ALA A 6 6.74 12.47 5.80
CA ALA A 6 6.30 11.32 5.02
C ALA A 6 4.84 11.54 4.61
N LEU A 7 4.54 11.41 3.32
CA LEU A 7 3.19 11.56 2.79
C LEU A 7 2.44 10.23 2.96
N ASN A 8 1.28 10.28 3.59
CA ASN A 8 0.29 9.21 3.58
C ASN A 8 -0.47 9.20 2.25
N HIS A 9 -1.12 8.07 1.94
CA HIS A 9 -1.98 7.98 0.77
C HIS A 9 -3.08 9.07 0.81
N GLY A 10 -3.16 9.86 -0.24
CA GLY A 10 -4.14 10.93 -0.36
C GLY A 10 -3.68 12.27 0.19
N ASP A 11 -2.48 12.41 0.78
CA ASP A 11 -2.05 13.70 1.36
C ASP A 11 -1.92 14.81 0.30
N LEU A 12 -1.57 14.45 -0.94
CA LEU A 12 -1.42 15.42 -2.04
C LEU A 12 -2.75 15.70 -2.76
N SER A 13 -3.63 14.70 -2.82
CA SER A 13 -4.92 14.77 -3.53
C SER A 13 -6.10 15.15 -2.62
N ASN A 14 -5.98 14.94 -1.32
CA ASN A 14 -6.92 15.28 -0.27
C ASN A 14 -6.15 15.74 1.00
N PRO A 15 -5.69 16.99 1.08
CA PRO A 15 -4.90 17.51 2.21
C PRO A 15 -5.67 17.56 3.55
N ASN A 16 -6.96 17.25 3.55
CA ASN A 16 -7.79 17.07 4.76
C ASN A 16 -7.98 15.57 5.09
N GLY A 17 -7.20 14.67 4.48
CA GLY A 17 -7.35 13.22 4.50
C GLY A 17 -6.97 12.51 5.80
N ALA A 18 -6.53 13.25 6.82
CA ALA A 18 -6.43 12.71 8.17
C ALA A 18 -7.82 12.24 8.63
N LEU A 19 -7.94 11.02 9.16
CA LEU A 19 -9.20 10.51 9.71
C LEU A 19 -9.80 11.55 10.68
N PRO A 20 -10.95 12.19 10.37
CA PRO A 20 -11.67 13.02 11.32
C PRO A 20 -11.94 12.30 12.65
N SER A 21 -11.98 13.06 13.74
CA SER A 21 -12.40 12.55 15.05
C SER A 21 -13.81 11.93 14.97
N GLY A 22 -13.97 10.71 15.50
CA GLY A 22 -15.28 10.03 15.62
C GLY A 22 -15.66 9.05 14.53
N TYR A 23 -14.70 8.45 13.81
CA TYR A 23 -15.01 7.41 12.81
C TYR A 23 -15.62 6.16 13.44
N THR A 24 -16.64 5.61 12.78
CA THR A 24 -17.09 4.23 13.04
C THR A 24 -16.08 3.23 12.49
N GLN A 25 -16.05 2.02 13.06
CA GLN A 25 -15.21 0.92 12.56
C GLN A 25 -15.45 0.61 11.07
N SER A 26 -16.68 0.78 10.58
CA SER A 26 -17.01 0.64 9.16
C SER A 26 -16.30 1.68 8.28
N GLN A 27 -16.25 2.94 8.73
CA GLN A 27 -15.57 4.00 8.00
C GLN A 27 -14.04 3.80 8.01
N ILE A 28 -13.48 3.31 9.11
CA ILE A 28 -12.05 2.95 9.21
C ILE A 28 -11.72 1.84 8.22
N ARG A 29 -12.51 0.74 8.22
CA ARG A 29 -12.34 -0.37 7.27
C ARG A 29 -12.41 0.08 5.82
N SER A 30 -13.35 0.99 5.53
CA SER A 30 -13.48 1.58 4.19
C SER A 30 -12.26 2.42 3.83
N TYR A 31 -11.77 3.25 4.75
CA TYR A 31 -10.60 4.10 4.49
C TYR A 31 -9.33 3.28 4.17
N PHE A 32 -9.10 2.20 4.91
CA PHE A 32 -7.98 1.27 4.70
C PHE A 32 -8.28 0.10 3.76
N ASP A 33 -9.40 0.14 3.03
CA ASP A 33 -9.64 -0.81 1.96
C ASP A 33 -8.54 -0.65 0.90
N VAL A 34 -7.94 -1.77 0.48
CA VAL A 34 -6.79 -1.76 -0.43
C VAL A 34 -7.07 -1.05 -1.75
N LYS A 35 -8.32 -1.07 -2.25
CA LYS A 35 -8.68 -0.34 -3.47
C LYS A 35 -8.75 1.16 -3.20
N ASN A 36 -9.26 1.57 -2.04
CA ASN A 36 -9.29 2.99 -1.66
C ASN A 36 -7.87 3.53 -1.44
N ILE A 37 -7.00 2.79 -0.75
CA ILE A 37 -5.57 3.12 -0.65
C ILE A 37 -4.96 3.27 -2.05
N ALA A 38 -5.14 2.27 -2.92
CA ALA A 38 -4.58 2.30 -4.26
C ALA A 38 -5.10 3.45 -5.12
N ASN A 39 -6.40 3.79 -5.01
CA ASN A 39 -6.98 4.96 -5.67
C ASN A 39 -6.32 6.26 -5.20
N ASN A 40 -6.12 6.42 -3.89
CA ASN A 40 -5.46 7.59 -3.32
C ASN A 40 -4.00 7.69 -3.77
N VAL A 41 -3.27 6.57 -3.80
CA VAL A 41 -1.91 6.51 -4.34
C VAL A 41 -1.86 6.94 -5.80
N ILE A 42 -2.78 6.46 -6.64
CA ILE A 42 -2.87 6.88 -8.04
C ILE A 42 -3.15 8.39 -8.13
N ALA A 43 -4.08 8.91 -7.33
CA ALA A 43 -4.42 10.34 -7.31
C ALA A 43 -3.23 11.22 -6.89
N ASP A 44 -2.45 10.79 -5.90
CA ASP A 44 -1.23 11.49 -5.48
C ASP A 44 -0.14 11.45 -6.55
N LEU A 45 0.06 10.31 -7.20
CA LEU A 45 1.00 10.18 -8.32
C LEU A 45 0.64 11.13 -9.47
N GLN A 46 -0.66 11.31 -9.76
CA GLN A 46 -1.13 12.29 -10.75
C GLN A 46 -0.79 13.72 -10.35
N LYS A 47 -0.88 14.08 -9.06
CA LYS A 47 -0.45 15.39 -8.53
C LYS A 47 1.06 15.60 -8.66
N LEU A 48 1.84 14.51 -8.66
CA LEU A 48 3.28 14.50 -8.91
C LEU A 48 3.64 14.36 -10.41
N TYR A 49 2.68 14.59 -11.31
CA TYR A 49 2.86 14.50 -12.76
C TYR A 49 3.34 13.12 -13.24
N ARG A 50 2.95 12.06 -12.53
CA ARG A 50 3.12 10.66 -12.93
C ARG A 50 1.79 10.09 -13.43
N THR A 51 1.85 9.18 -14.41
CA THR A 51 0.68 8.37 -14.76
C THR A 51 0.71 7.07 -13.97
N ALA A 52 -0.45 6.66 -13.47
CA ALA A 52 -0.61 5.40 -12.76
C ALA A 52 -1.97 4.80 -13.11
N ARG A 53 -2.03 3.47 -13.24
CA ARG A 53 -3.24 2.74 -13.60
C ARG A 53 -3.25 1.36 -12.96
N PHE A 54 -4.45 0.87 -12.66
CA PHE A 54 -4.61 -0.52 -12.24
C PHE A 54 -4.21 -1.49 -13.36
N ILE A 55 -3.63 -2.61 -12.94
CA ILE A 55 -3.42 -3.78 -13.79
C ILE A 55 -3.98 -5.03 -13.08
N THR A 56 -4.24 -6.09 -13.83
CA THR A 56 -5.01 -7.23 -13.31
C THR A 56 -4.17 -8.24 -12.54
N SER A 57 -2.86 -8.32 -12.78
CA SER A 57 -1.98 -9.31 -12.17
C SER A 57 -0.51 -8.89 -12.12
N ALA A 58 0.28 -9.66 -11.37
CA ALA A 58 1.74 -9.58 -11.33
C ALA A 58 2.43 -9.78 -12.69
N THR A 59 1.70 -10.26 -13.72
CA THR A 59 2.23 -10.57 -15.05
C THR A 59 1.54 -9.77 -16.17
N SER A 60 0.62 -8.86 -15.85
CA SER A 60 -0.04 -8.02 -16.86
C SER A 60 0.98 -7.20 -17.64
N THR A 61 0.82 -7.10 -18.96
CA THR A 61 1.69 -6.28 -19.80
C THR A 61 1.72 -4.82 -19.33
N ILE A 62 2.92 -4.27 -19.20
CA ILE A 62 3.20 -2.85 -18.93
C ILE A 62 4.11 -2.31 -20.04
N SER A 63 4.12 -1.00 -20.23
CA SER A 63 5.07 -0.37 -21.15
C SER A 63 6.49 -0.39 -20.57
N SER A 64 7.49 -0.21 -21.43
CA SER A 64 8.89 -0.08 -21.00
C SER A 64 9.15 1.17 -20.15
N SER A 65 8.27 2.16 -20.21
CA SER A 65 8.30 3.38 -19.40
C SER A 65 7.53 3.26 -18.08
N GLU A 66 7.01 2.08 -17.75
CA GLU A 66 6.27 1.80 -16.52
C GLU A 66 7.08 0.92 -15.55
N ARG A 67 6.68 0.97 -14.28
CA ARG A 67 7.07 0.05 -13.21
C ARG A 67 5.83 -0.59 -12.63
N ARG A 68 5.96 -1.85 -12.23
CA ARG A 68 4.89 -2.60 -11.58
C ARG A 68 5.07 -2.52 -10.07
N ILE A 69 4.03 -2.10 -9.37
CA ILE A 69 3.94 -2.20 -7.92
C ILE A 69 2.75 -3.06 -7.51
N ALA A 70 2.90 -3.77 -6.41
CA ALA A 70 1.82 -4.46 -5.72
C ALA A 70 1.51 -3.70 -4.42
N VAL A 71 0.23 -3.66 -4.04
CA VAL A 71 -0.27 -2.98 -2.85
C VAL A 71 -1.08 -3.97 -2.02
N ARG A 72 -0.85 -3.97 -0.71
CA ARG A 72 -1.71 -4.61 0.28
C ARG A 72 -1.94 -3.70 1.48
N THR A 73 -3.00 -3.97 2.20
CA THR A 73 -3.28 -3.36 3.50
C THR A 73 -3.31 -4.44 4.58
N GLY A 74 -2.95 -4.04 5.80
CA GLY A 74 -3.11 -4.82 7.01
C GLY A 74 -4.05 -4.05 7.91
N MET A 75 -5.10 -4.71 8.37
CA MET A 75 -6.05 -4.19 9.35
C MET A 75 -6.27 -5.28 10.38
N HIS A 76 -5.85 -5.03 11.62
CA HIS A 76 -5.87 -6.05 12.67
C HIS A 76 -6.67 -5.57 13.87
N ASP A 77 -7.52 -6.47 14.35
CA ASP A 77 -8.23 -6.38 15.62
C ASP A 77 -7.57 -7.39 16.55
N PHE A 78 -6.53 -6.95 17.25
CA PHE A 78 -5.73 -7.85 18.10
C PHE A 78 -6.45 -8.21 19.41
N ASP A 79 -7.36 -7.36 19.87
CA ASP A 79 -8.14 -7.57 21.11
C ASP A 79 -9.44 -8.35 20.87
N GLY A 80 -9.86 -8.50 19.62
CA GLY A 80 -11.07 -9.23 19.21
C GLY A 80 -12.36 -8.49 19.55
N ASP A 81 -12.30 -7.18 19.80
CA ASP A 81 -13.43 -6.35 20.23
C ASP A 81 -14.14 -5.66 19.04
N GLY A 82 -13.65 -5.90 17.82
CA GLY A 82 -14.13 -5.32 16.58
C GLY A 82 -13.42 -4.03 16.16
N SER A 83 -12.51 -3.50 16.99
CA SER A 83 -11.79 -2.25 16.79
C SER A 83 -10.45 -2.44 16.08
N ILE A 84 -10.08 -1.48 15.23
CA ILE A 84 -8.86 -1.54 14.39
C ILE A 84 -8.04 -0.26 14.49
N LEU A 85 -8.37 0.60 15.45
CA LEU A 85 -7.64 1.83 15.74
C LEU A 85 -7.73 2.07 17.25
N GLN A 86 -6.98 1.31 18.02
CA GLN A 86 -6.45 1.82 19.28
C GLN A 86 -5.14 2.58 19.02
N GLU A 87 -4.76 3.39 19.99
CA GLU A 87 -3.77 4.48 20.06
C GLU A 87 -2.44 4.34 19.26
N TYR A 88 -2.10 3.17 18.72
CA TYR A 88 -0.88 2.89 17.95
C TYR A 88 -1.14 1.98 16.73
N GLY A 89 -1.37 2.57 15.55
CA GLY A 89 -1.09 1.95 14.24
C GLY A 89 -1.61 0.53 13.99
N GLU A 90 -2.93 0.31 14.04
CA GLU A 90 -3.54 -1.01 13.78
C GLU A 90 -4.05 -1.20 12.34
N ALA A 91 -3.78 -0.20 11.49
CA ALA A 91 -3.99 -0.28 10.07
C ALA A 91 -2.83 0.36 9.31
N ASP A 92 -2.30 -0.34 8.32
CA ASP A 92 -1.17 0.11 7.51
C ASP A 92 -1.29 -0.42 6.08
N TYR A 93 -0.54 0.16 5.16
CA TYR A 93 -0.45 -0.26 3.77
C TYR A 93 1.00 -0.47 3.34
N HIS A 94 1.20 -1.39 2.41
CA HIS A 94 2.52 -1.80 1.98
C HIS A 94 2.64 -1.90 0.47
N PHE A 95 3.88 -1.73 0.00
CA PHE A 95 4.21 -1.86 -1.41
C PHE A 95 5.32 -2.88 -1.63
N MET A 96 5.19 -3.64 -2.70
CA MET A 96 6.31 -4.31 -3.36
C MET A 96 6.53 -3.70 -4.73
N LEU A 97 7.79 -3.52 -5.11
CA LEU A 97 8.21 -3.10 -6.45
C LEU A 97 8.74 -4.32 -7.22
N GLN A 98 8.34 -4.46 -8.47
CA GLN A 98 8.96 -5.44 -9.36
C GLN A 98 10.15 -4.85 -10.13
N HIS A 99 11.23 -5.61 -10.16
CA HIS A 99 12.42 -5.35 -10.95
C HIS A 99 12.31 -5.90 -12.38
N SER A 100 13.18 -5.42 -13.27
CA SER A 100 13.20 -5.85 -14.68
C SER A 100 13.53 -7.33 -14.88
N ASN A 101 14.22 -7.95 -13.92
CA ASN A 101 14.52 -9.40 -13.91
C ASN A 101 13.36 -10.25 -13.34
N GLY A 102 12.23 -9.62 -12.99
CA GLY A 102 11.04 -10.28 -12.44
C GLY A 102 11.02 -10.41 -10.91
N ASP A 103 12.12 -10.09 -10.23
CA ASP A 103 12.19 -10.10 -8.77
C ASP A 103 11.28 -9.05 -8.15
N TRP A 104 10.90 -9.25 -6.89
CA TRP A 104 10.16 -8.29 -6.09
C TRP A 104 10.94 -7.86 -4.85
N SER A 105 10.79 -6.58 -4.51
CA SER A 105 11.36 -6.01 -3.29
C SER A 105 10.33 -5.23 -2.49
N GLU A 106 10.39 -5.40 -1.17
CA GLU A 106 9.66 -4.59 -0.18
C GLU A 106 10.61 -4.01 0.88
N LYS A 107 10.10 -3.12 1.73
CA LYS A 107 10.85 -2.47 2.81
C LYS A 107 10.11 -2.58 4.13
N HIS A 108 10.58 -3.40 5.05
CA HIS A 108 9.87 -3.64 6.30
C HIS A 108 10.11 -2.51 7.30
N GLY A 109 9.12 -1.64 7.51
CA GLY A 109 9.21 -0.54 8.48
C GLY A 109 10.45 0.33 8.25
N SER A 110 11.32 0.46 9.24
CA SER A 110 12.58 1.22 9.16
C SER A 110 13.77 0.42 8.61
N ASN A 111 13.63 -0.90 8.38
CA ASN A 111 14.71 -1.75 7.91
C ASN A 111 15.08 -1.44 6.44
N PRO A 112 16.28 -1.84 5.98
CA PRO A 112 16.63 -1.82 4.56
C PRO A 112 15.63 -2.62 3.71
N SER A 113 15.50 -2.25 2.44
CA SER A 113 14.72 -3.03 1.48
C SER A 113 15.31 -4.42 1.29
N ILE A 114 14.44 -5.40 1.10
CA ILE A 114 14.80 -6.80 0.86
C ILE A 114 14.42 -7.15 -0.58
N ASN A 115 15.22 -8.01 -1.24
CA ASN A 115 14.83 -8.66 -2.48
C ASN A 115 14.35 -10.07 -2.15
N ASP A 116 13.06 -10.30 -2.31
CA ASP A 116 12.41 -11.59 -2.04
C ASP A 116 12.49 -12.55 -3.24
N GLY A 117 13.11 -12.11 -4.34
CA GLY A 117 13.29 -12.86 -5.56
C GLY A 117 12.02 -12.93 -6.41
N GLN A 118 11.96 -13.92 -7.30
CA GLN A 118 10.82 -14.15 -8.20
C GLN A 118 9.63 -14.81 -7.46
N ILE A 119 9.02 -14.06 -6.56
CA ILE A 119 7.80 -14.45 -5.83
C ILE A 119 6.53 -13.98 -6.57
N ASN A 120 5.38 -14.50 -6.13
CA ASN A 120 4.07 -13.97 -6.52
C ASN A 120 3.48 -13.17 -5.35
N PRO A 121 3.34 -11.84 -5.46
CA PRO A 121 2.82 -11.00 -4.39
C PRO A 121 1.41 -11.38 -3.92
N SER A 122 0.59 -12.04 -4.75
CA SER A 122 -0.75 -12.51 -4.38
C SER A 122 -0.75 -13.71 -3.43
N THR A 123 0.31 -14.50 -3.37
CA THR A 123 0.40 -15.70 -2.52
C THR A 123 1.53 -15.63 -1.50
N PHE A 124 2.42 -14.65 -1.64
CA PHE A 124 3.48 -14.39 -0.68
C PHE A 124 2.92 -13.93 0.67
N SER A 125 3.64 -14.24 1.76
CA SER A 125 3.30 -13.82 3.11
C SER A 125 3.96 -12.49 3.42
N TRP A 126 3.17 -11.42 3.46
CA TRP A 126 3.67 -10.07 3.70
C TRP A 126 3.80 -9.82 5.19
N ASN A 127 4.96 -10.14 5.74
CA ASN A 127 5.20 -10.14 7.19
C ASN A 127 5.57 -8.73 7.68
N ALA A 128 5.10 -8.34 8.86
CA ALA A 128 5.50 -7.09 9.51
C ALA A 128 5.29 -7.16 11.02
N ALA A 129 6.06 -6.36 11.76
CA ALA A 129 5.94 -6.23 13.23
C ALA A 129 5.95 -7.57 14.00
N GLY A 130 6.65 -8.59 13.49
CA GLY A 130 6.67 -9.93 14.09
C GLY A 130 5.46 -10.82 13.76
N TYR A 131 4.50 -10.32 12.99
CA TYR A 131 3.32 -11.06 12.54
C TYR A 131 3.49 -11.62 11.13
N SER A 132 3.11 -12.88 10.96
CA SER A 132 3.04 -13.51 9.64
C SER A 132 1.86 -12.96 8.86
N ASN A 133 2.07 -12.62 7.59
CA ASN A 133 1.04 -12.10 6.68
C ASN A 133 0.25 -10.93 7.28
N TYR A 134 0.95 -9.99 7.91
CA TYR A 134 0.39 -8.77 8.47
C TYR A 134 -0.40 -7.99 7.41
N TYR A 135 0.12 -7.84 6.19
CA TYR A 135 -0.64 -7.23 5.11
C TYR A 135 -1.51 -8.31 4.42
N ASN A 136 -2.70 -8.52 4.99
CA ASN A 136 -3.59 -9.65 4.73
C ASN A 136 -4.73 -9.36 3.73
N SER A 137 -4.80 -8.16 3.16
CA SER A 137 -5.78 -7.84 2.12
C SER A 137 -5.55 -8.64 0.82
N ALA A 138 -6.54 -8.57 -0.09
CA ALA A 138 -6.28 -8.88 -1.49
C ALA A 138 -5.16 -8.00 -2.05
N THR A 139 -4.43 -8.52 -3.05
CA THR A 139 -3.35 -7.76 -3.70
C THR A 139 -3.89 -6.94 -4.85
N VAL A 140 -3.56 -5.65 -4.85
CA VAL A 140 -3.84 -4.74 -5.96
C VAL A 140 -2.54 -4.47 -6.72
N TYR A 141 -2.60 -4.44 -8.05
CA TYR A 141 -1.44 -4.15 -8.88
C TYR A 141 -1.63 -2.83 -9.62
N ILE A 142 -0.56 -2.03 -9.67
CA ILE A 142 -0.54 -0.73 -10.34
C ILE A 142 0.68 -0.68 -11.27
N ALA A 143 0.49 -0.15 -12.47
CA ALA A 143 1.57 0.28 -13.35
C ALA A 143 1.76 1.79 -13.19
N VAL A 144 2.99 2.25 -12.95
CA VAL A 144 3.35 3.66 -12.69
C VAL A 144 4.43 4.09 -13.67
N SER A 145 4.31 5.28 -14.28
CA SER A 145 5.35 5.83 -15.16
C SER A 145 6.65 6.15 -14.39
N ASN A 146 7.79 5.93 -15.04
CA ASN A 146 9.10 6.37 -14.55
C ASN A 146 9.15 7.90 -14.31
#